data_AF-A0A9D9P5W3-F1
#
_entry.id   AF-A0A9D9P5W3-F1
#
_cell.length_a   1.000
_cell.length_b   1.000
_cell.length_c   1.000
_cell.angle_alpha   90.00
_cell.angle_beta   90.00
_cell.angle_gamma   90.00
#
_symmetry.space_group_name_H-M   'P 1'
#
loop_
_entity.id
_entity.type
_entity.pdbx_description
1 polymer ?
#
loop_
_entity_poly.entity_id
_entity_poly.type
_entity_poly.pdbx_seq_one_letter_code
_entity_poly.pdbx_strand_id
1 'polypeptide(L)'
;MIRLAHILFEFILRTPVIFWSCVIANLIGAIWGAAIWYGPMLAASPLWAWPFIPDCPLAAFLGTIALFGMRAGRRWTLFYTLTAFACTHYGIWTLVFWLRQWTGSGVIDPFEMVLFVTHIGLLCEGILFTTRLGDVSFLQRLTVIGWFVLALGVDYGLGYHPPLSSHVTFDFIMWLTVALTGGLSIALLVLPRTGAQPTRLSTTTVEG
;
A
#
# COMPACT_ATOMS: atom_id res chain seq x y z
N MET A 1 10.19 -13.74 12.01
CA MET A 1 9.61 -12.42 11.63
C MET A 1 8.12 -12.53 11.27
N ILE A 2 7.70 -13.46 10.38
CA ILE A 2 6.27 -13.62 9.99
C ILE A 2 5.33 -13.85 11.19
N ARG A 3 5.70 -14.71 12.15
CA ARG A 3 4.87 -14.99 13.34
C ARG A 3 4.59 -13.76 14.20
N LEU A 4 5.55 -12.86 14.36
CA LEU A 4 5.37 -11.63 15.13
C LEU A 4 4.39 -10.69 14.43
N ALA A 5 4.55 -10.49 13.11
CA ALA A 5 3.64 -9.66 12.33
C ALA A 5 2.18 -10.18 12.38
N HIS A 6 1.98 -11.50 12.33
CA HIS A 6 0.66 -12.12 12.50
C HIS A 6 0.06 -11.81 13.88
N ILE A 7 0.84 -11.97 14.96
CA ILE A 7 0.38 -11.71 16.33
C ILE A 7 0.02 -10.23 16.50
N LEU A 8 0.89 -9.33 16.04
CA LEU A 8 0.64 -7.88 16.08
C LEU A 8 -0.61 -7.51 15.31
N PHE A 9 -0.80 -8.06 14.12
CA PHE A 9 -1.97 -7.72 13.31
C PHE A 9 -3.27 -8.27 13.90
N GLU A 10 -3.26 -9.50 14.43
CA GLU A 10 -4.40 -10.03 15.21
C GLU A 10 -4.72 -9.16 16.43
N PHE A 11 -3.70 -8.67 17.15
CA PHE A 11 -3.88 -7.77 18.28
C PHE A 11 -4.54 -6.45 17.85
N ILE A 12 -4.09 -5.84 16.74
CA ILE A 12 -4.68 -4.63 16.17
C ILE A 12 -6.16 -4.85 15.82
N LEU A 13 -6.47 -5.92 15.08
CA LEU A 13 -7.85 -6.18 14.64
C LEU A 13 -8.82 -6.50 15.81
N ARG A 14 -8.31 -7.09 16.89
CA ARG A 14 -9.11 -7.46 18.07
C ARG A 14 -9.28 -6.34 19.08
N THR A 15 -8.35 -5.40 19.12
CA THR A 15 -8.39 -4.28 20.09
C THR A 15 -9.17 -3.11 19.49
N PRO A 16 -10.41 -2.83 19.96
CA PRO A 16 -11.30 -1.89 19.28
C PRO A 16 -10.72 -0.48 19.15
N VAL A 17 -10.04 0.00 20.20
CA VAL A 17 -9.43 1.34 20.20
C VAL A 17 -8.37 1.45 19.11
N ILE A 18 -7.45 0.49 19.02
CA ILE A 18 -6.37 0.51 18.03
C ILE A 18 -6.93 0.35 16.61
N PHE A 19 -7.86 -0.59 16.42
CA PHE A 19 -8.54 -0.77 15.13
C PHE A 19 -9.20 0.52 14.64
N TRP A 20 -10.00 1.17 15.49
CA TRP A 20 -10.71 2.39 15.11
C TRP A 20 -9.75 3.56 14.91
N SER A 21 -8.65 3.63 15.65
CA SER A 21 -7.59 4.62 15.40
C SER A 21 -6.98 4.45 14.00
N CYS A 22 -6.66 3.22 13.57
CA CYS A 22 -6.18 2.95 12.21
C CYS A 22 -7.21 3.38 11.14
N VAL A 23 -8.49 3.00 11.33
CA VAL A 23 -9.57 3.37 10.41
C VAL A 23 -9.73 4.89 10.31
N ILE A 24 -9.76 5.60 11.43
CA ILE A 24 -9.91 7.06 11.45
C ILE A 24 -8.70 7.73 10.81
N ALA A 25 -7.48 7.28 11.13
CA ALA A 25 -6.25 7.81 10.54
C ALA A 25 -6.26 7.65 9.01
N ASN A 26 -6.66 6.48 8.51
CA ASN A 26 -6.77 6.23 7.07
C ASN A 26 -7.85 7.08 6.41
N LEU A 27 -9.03 7.23 7.02
CA LEU A 27 -10.10 8.06 6.47
C LEU A 27 -9.72 9.55 6.45
N ILE A 28 -9.06 10.05 7.49
CA ILE A 28 -8.53 11.42 7.52
C ILE A 28 -7.46 11.57 6.43
N GLY A 29 -6.51 10.65 6.33
CA GLY A 29 -5.48 10.68 5.29
C GLY A 29 -6.06 10.63 3.87
N ALA A 30 -7.06 9.79 3.64
CA ALA A 30 -7.75 9.66 2.36
C ALA A 30 -8.50 10.94 1.99
N ILE A 31 -9.31 11.50 2.89
CA ILE A 31 -10.11 12.68 2.60
C ILE A 31 -9.21 13.92 2.49
N TRP A 32 -8.35 14.14 3.48
CA TRP A 32 -7.53 15.35 3.56
C TRP A 32 -6.42 15.35 2.52
N GLY A 33 -5.76 14.21 2.29
CA GLY A 33 -4.77 14.06 1.23
C GLY A 33 -5.39 14.25 -0.16
N ALA A 34 -6.55 13.63 -0.43
CA ALA A 34 -7.21 13.82 -1.72
C ALA A 34 -7.69 15.26 -1.92
N ALA A 35 -8.27 15.91 -0.89
CA ALA A 35 -8.83 17.24 -1.01
C ALA A 35 -7.76 18.36 -1.06
N ILE A 36 -6.72 18.27 -0.21
CA ILE A 36 -5.76 19.36 -0.05
C ILE A 36 -4.53 19.17 -0.92
N TRP A 37 -3.97 17.96 -0.96
CA TRP A 37 -2.73 17.71 -1.72
C TRP A 37 -3.02 17.50 -3.20
N TYR A 38 -4.02 16.67 -3.51
CA TYR A 38 -4.36 16.31 -4.90
C TYR A 38 -5.55 17.07 -5.48
N GLY A 39 -6.27 17.86 -4.68
CA GLY A 39 -7.51 18.53 -5.09
C GLY A 39 -7.38 19.38 -6.36
N PRO A 40 -6.42 20.32 -6.43
CA PRO A 40 -6.21 21.13 -7.64
C PRO A 40 -5.91 20.28 -8.88
N MET A 41 -5.16 19.20 -8.70
CA MET A 41 -4.75 18.30 -9.77
C MET A 41 -5.92 17.45 -10.27
N LEU A 42 -6.74 16.91 -9.37
CA LEU A 42 -7.97 16.19 -9.71
C LEU A 42 -8.95 17.09 -10.47
N ALA A 43 -9.12 18.35 -10.04
CA ALA A 43 -9.99 19.32 -10.70
C ALA A 43 -9.52 19.71 -12.11
N ALA A 44 -8.20 19.70 -12.35
CA ALA A 44 -7.60 20.00 -13.64
C ALA A 44 -7.47 18.78 -14.57
N SER A 45 -7.78 17.57 -14.08
CA SER A 45 -7.51 16.32 -14.78
C SER A 45 -8.78 15.66 -15.34
N PRO A 46 -8.67 14.94 -16.48
CA PRO A 46 -9.79 14.18 -17.01
C PRO A 46 -10.19 13.04 -16.06
N LEU A 47 -11.49 12.71 -16.03
CA LEU A 47 -12.06 11.71 -15.10
C LEU A 47 -11.40 10.33 -15.18
N TRP A 48 -10.86 9.93 -16.33
CA TRP A 48 -10.19 8.64 -16.47
C TRP A 48 -8.87 8.56 -15.68
N ALA A 49 -8.23 9.70 -15.39
CA ALA A 49 -6.96 9.75 -14.64
C ALA A 49 -7.18 9.70 -13.12
N TRP A 50 -8.40 9.97 -12.66
CA TRP A 50 -8.74 10.05 -11.24
C TRP A 50 -8.43 8.79 -10.41
N PRO A 51 -8.46 7.56 -10.95
CA PRO A 51 -8.04 6.39 -10.19
C PRO A 51 -6.52 6.30 -9.96
N PHE A 52 -5.72 7.07 -10.70
CA PHE A 52 -4.25 7.03 -10.62
C PHE A 52 -3.67 8.22 -9.85
N ILE A 53 -4.33 9.38 -9.93
CA ILE A 53 -3.84 10.63 -9.30
C ILE A 53 -3.73 10.55 -7.77
N PRO A 54 -4.76 10.13 -7.01
CA PRO A 54 -4.74 10.24 -5.56
C PRO A 54 -4.00 9.04 -4.95
N ASP A 55 -2.69 8.95 -5.16
CA ASP A 55 -1.80 7.85 -4.71
C ASP A 55 -2.02 7.36 -3.27
N CYS A 56 -1.38 8.00 -2.29
CA CYS A 56 -1.49 7.63 -0.88
C CYS A 56 -2.91 7.81 -0.31
N PRO A 57 -3.74 8.78 -0.75
CA PRO A 57 -5.14 8.84 -0.31
C PRO A 57 -5.96 7.62 -0.75
N LEU A 58 -5.78 7.14 -1.99
CA LEU A 58 -6.42 5.94 -2.49
C LEU A 58 -5.93 4.71 -1.71
N ALA A 59 -4.62 4.60 -1.47
CA ALA A 59 -4.07 3.50 -0.67
C ALA A 59 -4.65 3.45 0.74
N ALA A 60 -4.77 4.60 1.42
CA ALA A 60 -5.39 4.68 2.74
C ALA A 60 -6.89 4.32 2.71
N PHE A 61 -7.61 4.75 1.67
CA PHE A 61 -9.02 4.39 1.49
C PHE A 61 -9.20 2.88 1.26
N LEU A 62 -8.41 2.28 0.37
CA LEU A 62 -8.38 0.83 0.14
C LEU A 62 -7.97 0.09 1.41
N GLY A 63 -7.00 0.61 2.17
CA GLY A 63 -6.55 0.11 3.46
C GLY A 63 -7.68 0.06 4.49
N THR A 64 -8.53 1.09 4.54
CA THR A 64 -9.72 1.11 5.39
C THR A 64 -10.68 -0.04 5.05
N ILE A 65 -10.98 -0.23 3.77
CA ILE A 65 -11.85 -1.31 3.31
C ILE A 65 -11.21 -2.67 3.62
N ALA A 66 -9.89 -2.80 3.43
CA ALA A 66 -9.14 -4.01 3.74
C ALA A 66 -9.18 -4.35 5.24
N LEU A 67 -9.03 -3.37 6.13
CA LEU A 67 -9.15 -3.58 7.57
C LEU A 67 -10.51 -4.17 7.96
N PHE A 68 -11.61 -3.62 7.43
CA PHE A 68 -12.95 -4.17 7.69
C PHE A 68 -13.11 -5.57 7.12
N GLY A 69 -12.66 -5.80 5.88
CA GLY A 69 -12.69 -7.12 5.25
C GLY A 69 -11.92 -8.17 6.07
N MET A 70 -10.70 -7.85 6.49
CA MET A 70 -9.85 -8.74 7.27
C MET A 70 -10.40 -8.98 8.68
N ARG A 71 -10.94 -7.95 9.34
CA ARG A 71 -11.62 -8.10 10.64
C ARG A 71 -12.87 -8.99 10.54
N ALA A 72 -13.60 -8.90 9.43
CA ALA A 72 -14.75 -9.74 9.13
C ALA A 72 -14.37 -11.15 8.61
N GLY A 73 -13.07 -11.50 8.58
CA GLY A 73 -12.59 -12.81 8.13
C GLY A 73 -12.75 -13.06 6.62
N ARG A 74 -12.91 -12.01 5.80
CA ARG A 74 -13.03 -12.13 4.34
C ARG A 74 -11.69 -12.44 3.69
N ARG A 75 -11.74 -13.09 2.53
CA ARG A 75 -10.56 -13.55 1.77
C ARG A 75 -10.52 -12.93 0.36
N TRP A 76 -10.43 -11.62 0.29
CA TRP A 76 -10.37 -10.90 -0.99
C TRP A 76 -8.93 -10.82 -1.52
N THR A 77 -8.35 -11.97 -1.87
CA THR A 77 -6.90 -12.10 -2.16
C THR A 77 -6.37 -11.04 -3.11
N LEU A 78 -7.01 -10.81 -4.26
CA LEU A 78 -6.58 -9.78 -5.21
C LEU A 78 -6.62 -8.38 -4.60
N PHE A 79 -7.73 -8.02 -3.94
CA PHE A 79 -7.92 -6.72 -3.32
C PHE A 79 -6.89 -6.47 -2.20
N TYR A 80 -6.66 -7.46 -1.33
CA TYR A 80 -5.66 -7.35 -0.27
C TYR A 80 -4.24 -7.27 -0.82
N THR A 81 -3.96 -7.98 -1.92
CA THR A 81 -2.64 -7.91 -2.58
C THR A 81 -2.43 -6.52 -3.17
N LEU A 82 -3.42 -5.98 -3.89
CA LEU A 82 -3.38 -4.63 -4.44
C LEU A 82 -3.19 -3.58 -3.33
N THR A 83 -3.97 -3.69 -2.25
CA THR A 83 -3.93 -2.75 -1.13
C THR A 83 -2.60 -2.82 -0.38
N ALA A 84 -2.09 -4.02 -0.09
CA ALA A 84 -0.79 -4.20 0.55
C ALA A 84 0.34 -3.63 -0.31
N PHE A 85 0.28 -3.83 -1.63
CA PHE A 85 1.23 -3.26 -2.58
C PHE A 85 1.15 -1.74 -2.57
N ALA A 86 -0.05 -1.15 -2.66
CA ALA A 86 -0.26 0.30 -2.65
C ALA A 86 0.26 0.96 -1.38
N CYS A 87 -0.15 0.45 -0.21
CA CYS A 87 0.27 1.00 1.08
C CYS A 87 1.80 0.91 1.27
N THR A 88 2.42 -0.20 0.83
CA THR A 88 3.87 -0.36 0.90
C THR A 88 4.59 0.57 -0.07
N HIS A 89 4.14 0.63 -1.32
CA HIS A 89 4.75 1.43 -2.39
C HIS A 89 4.71 2.92 -2.05
N TYR A 90 3.52 3.47 -1.83
CA TYR A 90 3.34 4.88 -1.53
C TYR A 90 3.85 5.26 -0.14
N GLY A 91 3.81 4.33 0.82
CA GLY A 91 4.46 4.51 2.11
C GLY A 91 5.97 4.76 1.96
N ILE A 92 6.70 3.86 1.28
CA ILE A 92 8.14 4.03 1.07
C ILE A 92 8.43 5.27 0.22
N TRP A 93 7.67 5.48 -0.86
CA TRP A 93 7.84 6.63 -1.75
C TRP A 93 7.80 7.94 -0.96
N THR A 94 6.80 8.13 -0.10
CA THR A 94 6.64 9.38 0.67
C THR A 94 7.71 9.54 1.74
N LEU A 95 8.14 8.44 2.38
CA LEU A 95 9.25 8.51 3.34
C LEU A 95 10.55 8.97 2.65
N VAL A 96 10.87 8.41 1.48
CA VAL A 96 12.07 8.79 0.73
C VAL A 96 11.94 10.21 0.16
N PHE A 97 10.76 10.61 -0.30
CA PHE A 97 10.46 11.96 -0.76
C PHE A 97 10.81 13.01 0.31
N TRP A 98 10.27 12.86 1.53
CA TRP A 98 10.52 13.84 2.59
C TRP A 98 11.94 13.78 3.16
N LEU A 99 12.55 12.60 3.26
CA LEU A 99 13.97 12.50 3.62
C LEU A 99 14.84 13.24 2.60
N ARG A 100 14.52 13.13 1.30
CA ARG A 100 15.24 13.88 0.25
C ARG A 100 15.02 15.38 0.38
N GLN A 101 13.80 15.83 0.66
CA GLN A 101 13.53 17.24 0.91
C GLN A 101 14.37 17.77 2.08
N TRP A 102 14.35 17.11 3.24
CA TRP A 102 15.02 17.59 4.46
C TRP A 102 16.55 17.56 4.37
N THR A 103 17.10 16.55 3.69
CA THR A 103 18.55 16.49 3.44
C THR A 103 19.03 17.59 2.50
N GLY A 104 18.18 18.05 1.57
CA GLY A 104 18.49 19.17 0.68
C GLY A 104 18.23 20.55 1.29
N SER A 105 17.11 20.71 2.01
CA SER A 105 16.70 21.99 2.60
C SER A 105 17.38 22.30 3.94
N GLY A 106 17.75 21.27 4.71
CA GLY A 106 18.20 21.40 6.10
C GLY A 106 17.08 21.79 7.08
N VAL A 107 15.83 21.82 6.64
CA VAL A 107 14.66 22.27 7.41
C VAL A 107 13.57 21.20 7.36
N ILE A 108 12.95 20.94 8.50
CA ILE A 108 11.80 20.05 8.64
C ILE A 108 10.58 20.90 8.99
N ASP A 109 9.64 21.03 8.05
CA ASP A 109 8.38 21.72 8.34
C ASP A 109 7.41 20.79 9.13
N PRO A 110 6.66 21.31 10.12
CA PRO A 110 5.75 20.48 10.91
C PRO A 110 4.70 19.72 10.09
N PHE A 111 4.20 20.29 9.00
CA PHE A 111 3.24 19.64 8.11
C PHE A 111 3.89 18.47 7.35
N GLU A 112 5.12 18.66 6.86
CA GLU A 112 5.91 17.59 6.23
C GLU A 112 6.18 16.44 7.21
N MET A 113 6.45 16.75 8.48
CA MET A 113 6.66 15.75 9.54
C MET A 113 5.40 14.92 9.77
N VAL A 114 4.21 15.54 9.78
CA VAL A 114 2.93 14.83 9.89
C VAL A 114 2.72 13.90 8.69
N LEU A 115 3.00 14.37 7.47
CA LEU A 115 2.95 13.52 6.29
C LEU A 115 3.93 12.35 6.39
N PHE A 116 5.16 12.59 6.83
CA PHE A 116 6.16 11.53 7.01
C PHE A 116 5.68 10.47 8.01
N VAL A 117 5.26 10.86 9.22
CA VAL A 117 4.84 9.92 10.28
C VAL A 117 3.59 9.13 9.87
N THR A 118 2.61 9.77 9.26
CA THR A 118 1.40 9.08 8.81
C THR A 118 1.70 8.03 7.73
N HIS A 119 2.71 8.27 6.89
CA HIS A 119 3.15 7.30 5.87
C HIS A 119 4.00 6.16 6.43
N ILE A 120 4.62 6.30 7.61
CA ILE A 120 5.15 5.15 8.36
C ILE A 120 3.99 4.21 8.73
N GLY A 121 2.88 4.78 9.22
CA GLY A 121 1.66 4.01 9.51
C GLY A 121 1.13 3.27 8.29
N LEU A 122 1.02 3.97 7.16
CA LEU A 122 0.59 3.38 5.88
C LEU A 122 1.52 2.24 5.42
N LEU A 123 2.84 2.43 5.51
CA LEU A 123 3.82 1.38 5.20
C LEU A 123 3.66 0.17 6.14
N CYS A 124 3.50 0.41 7.44
CA CYS A 124 3.27 -0.65 8.41
C CYS A 124 2.00 -1.43 8.09
N GLU A 125 0.90 -0.78 7.72
CA GLU A 125 -0.32 -1.45 7.28
C GLU A 125 -0.08 -2.31 6.04
N GLY A 126 0.62 -1.78 5.03
CA GLY A 126 0.99 -2.54 3.83
C GLY A 126 1.71 -3.84 4.17
N ILE A 127 2.71 -3.78 5.05
CA ILE A 127 3.46 -4.95 5.54
C ILE A 127 2.54 -5.90 6.32
N LEU A 128 1.70 -5.38 7.22
CA LEU A 128 0.81 -6.22 8.03
C LEU A 128 -0.27 -6.91 7.17
N PHE A 129 -0.78 -6.25 6.14
CA PHE A 129 -1.74 -6.84 5.20
C PHE A 129 -1.16 -8.03 4.44
N THR A 130 0.17 -8.10 4.24
CA THR A 130 0.81 -9.27 3.63
C THR A 130 0.57 -10.56 4.41
N THR A 131 0.35 -10.47 5.73
CA THR A 131 0.06 -11.61 6.62
C THR A 131 -1.31 -12.26 6.38
N ARG A 132 -2.19 -11.59 5.62
CA ARG A 132 -3.53 -12.07 5.26
C ARG A 132 -3.67 -12.41 3.78
N LEU A 133 -2.58 -12.37 3.02
CA LEU A 133 -2.63 -12.84 1.66
C LEU A 133 -2.86 -14.34 1.68
N GLY A 134 -3.91 -14.77 0.96
CA GLY A 134 -4.08 -16.17 0.62
C GLY A 134 -3.19 -16.54 -0.55
N ASP A 135 -3.61 -17.56 -1.32
CA ASP A 135 -2.94 -17.94 -2.55
C ASP A 135 -3.12 -16.90 -3.65
N VAL A 136 -2.14 -16.02 -3.78
CA VAL A 136 -2.11 -15.04 -4.88
C VAL A 136 -1.75 -15.78 -6.17
N SER A 137 -2.73 -15.92 -7.06
CA SER A 137 -2.55 -16.58 -8.35
C SER A 137 -1.61 -15.77 -9.26
N PHE A 138 -1.01 -16.42 -10.26
CA PHE A 138 -0.12 -15.71 -11.19
C PHE A 138 -0.83 -14.55 -11.91
N LEU A 139 -2.08 -14.76 -12.34
CA LEU A 139 -2.88 -13.71 -12.96
C LEU A 139 -3.13 -12.54 -12.00
N GLN A 140 -3.45 -12.81 -10.73
CA GLN A 140 -3.64 -11.75 -9.73
C GLN A 140 -2.36 -10.92 -9.51
N ARG A 141 -1.19 -11.58 -9.53
CA ARG A 141 0.11 -10.89 -9.46
C ARG A 141 0.31 -9.98 -10.66
N LEU A 142 0.07 -10.50 -11.87
CA LEU A 142 0.17 -9.69 -13.09
C LEU A 142 -0.84 -8.54 -13.12
N THR A 143 -2.05 -8.71 -12.58
CA THR A 143 -3.03 -7.63 -12.47
C THR A 143 -2.53 -6.51 -11.56
N VAL A 144 -1.99 -6.83 -10.38
CA VAL A 144 -1.44 -5.82 -9.46
C VAL A 144 -0.22 -5.14 -10.08
N ILE A 145 0.70 -5.91 -10.66
CA ILE A 145 1.89 -5.35 -11.33
C ILE A 145 1.48 -4.44 -12.49
N GLY A 146 0.56 -4.89 -13.33
CA GLY A 146 0.05 -4.13 -14.46
C GLY A 146 -0.60 -2.81 -14.04
N TRP A 147 -1.34 -2.80 -12.92
CA TRP A 147 -1.89 -1.57 -12.34
C TRP A 147 -0.80 -0.55 -12.01
N PHE A 148 0.27 -0.96 -11.30
CA PHE A 148 1.35 -0.05 -10.91
C PHE A 148 2.28 0.35 -12.06
N VAL A 149 2.44 -0.50 -13.07
CA VAL A 149 3.12 -0.12 -14.32
C VAL A 149 2.30 0.91 -15.11
N LEU A 150 0.98 0.75 -15.15
CA LEU A 150 0.09 1.74 -15.76
C LEU A 150 0.12 3.05 -14.98
N ALA A 151 0.05 3.01 -13.65
CA ALA A 151 0.17 4.19 -12.79
C ALA A 151 1.48 4.94 -13.04
N LEU A 152 2.62 4.23 -13.08
CA LEU A 152 3.93 4.81 -13.44
C LEU A 152 3.88 5.56 -14.79
N GLY A 153 3.22 4.98 -15.80
CA GLY A 153 3.05 5.62 -17.10
C GLY A 153 2.14 6.85 -17.08
N VAL A 154 1.09 6.83 -16.27
CA VAL A 154 0.19 7.98 -16.07
C VAL A 154 0.91 9.11 -15.34
N ASP A 155 1.63 8.80 -14.27
CA ASP A 155 2.29 9.81 -13.44
C ASP A 155 3.44 10.49 -14.18
N TYR A 156 4.38 9.69 -14.70
CA TYR A 156 5.64 10.20 -15.24
C TYR A 156 5.69 10.23 -16.76
N GLY A 157 4.86 9.43 -17.45
CA GLY A 157 4.75 9.46 -18.91
C GLY A 157 3.76 10.50 -19.42
N LEU A 158 2.64 10.70 -18.69
CA LEU A 158 1.59 11.68 -19.05
C LEU A 158 1.61 12.93 -18.17
N GLY A 159 2.46 12.98 -17.14
CA GLY A 159 2.65 14.16 -16.30
C GLY A 159 1.66 14.33 -15.15
N TYR A 160 0.91 13.27 -14.79
CA TYR A 160 0.02 13.27 -13.64
C TYR A 160 0.73 12.82 -12.35
N HIS A 161 1.99 13.21 -12.13
CA HIS A 161 2.71 12.87 -10.91
C HIS A 161 2.34 13.81 -9.74
N PRO A 162 2.59 13.41 -8.48
CA PRO A 162 2.39 14.29 -7.33
C PRO A 162 3.15 15.62 -7.42
N PRO A 163 2.64 16.69 -6.76
CA PRO A 163 3.39 17.92 -6.57
C PRO A 163 4.78 17.67 -5.96
N LEU A 164 5.81 18.25 -6.55
CA LEU A 164 7.19 18.11 -6.10
C LEU A 164 7.58 19.26 -5.15
N SER A 165 8.55 19.02 -4.28
CA SER A 165 9.14 20.02 -3.39
C SER A 165 10.47 20.54 -3.94
N SER A 166 10.99 21.63 -3.38
CA SER A 166 12.15 22.37 -3.90
C SER A 166 13.43 21.53 -4.08
N HIS A 167 13.65 20.50 -3.26
CA HIS A 167 14.86 19.66 -3.32
C HIS A 167 14.61 18.24 -3.83
N VAL A 168 13.40 17.99 -4.34
CA VAL A 168 12.99 16.70 -4.86
C VAL A 168 12.73 16.83 -6.36
N THR A 169 13.71 16.39 -7.17
CA THR A 169 13.64 16.53 -8.63
C THR A 169 12.74 15.48 -9.25
N PHE A 170 12.18 15.81 -10.43
CA PHE A 170 11.38 14.89 -11.23
C PHE A 170 12.13 13.57 -11.50
N ASP A 171 13.37 13.65 -12.00
CA ASP A 171 14.17 12.47 -12.33
C ASP A 171 14.38 11.56 -11.12
N PHE A 172 14.67 12.13 -9.95
CA PHE A 172 14.90 11.36 -8.74
C PHE A 172 13.65 10.57 -8.35
N ILE A 173 12.49 11.22 -8.36
CA ILE A 173 11.23 10.60 -7.95
C ILE A 173 10.68 9.63 -9.00
N MET A 174 10.88 9.91 -10.28
CA MET A 174 10.57 8.97 -11.35
C MET A 174 11.38 7.68 -11.19
N TRP A 175 12.71 7.78 -11.03
CA TRP A 175 13.55 6.60 -10.87
C TRP A 175 13.32 5.87 -9.54
N LEU A 176 13.00 6.59 -8.47
CA LEU A 176 12.53 5.98 -7.23
C LEU A 176 11.26 5.14 -7.48
N THR A 177 10.29 5.69 -8.20
CA THR A 177 9.03 5.00 -8.53
C THR A 177 9.30 3.77 -9.40
N VAL A 178 10.17 3.88 -10.41
CA VAL A 178 10.60 2.73 -11.24
C VAL A 178 11.22 1.64 -10.37
N ALA A 179 12.15 2.01 -9.47
CA ALA A 179 12.82 1.06 -8.59
C ALA A 179 11.84 0.40 -7.60
N LEU A 180 10.93 1.16 -7.01
CA LEU A 180 9.91 0.63 -6.09
C LEU A 180 8.93 -0.29 -6.81
N THR A 181 8.40 0.13 -7.96
CA THR A 181 7.48 -0.69 -8.76
C THR A 181 8.17 -1.98 -9.21
N GLY A 182 9.40 -1.90 -9.71
CA GLY A 182 10.17 -3.07 -10.12
C GLY A 182 10.49 -4.01 -8.94
N GLY A 183 11.01 -3.47 -7.85
CA GLY A 183 11.38 -4.23 -6.66
C GLY A 183 10.19 -4.94 -6.01
N LEU A 184 9.08 -4.22 -5.81
CA LEU A 184 7.85 -4.81 -5.25
C LEU A 184 7.20 -5.80 -6.21
N SER A 185 7.30 -5.59 -7.53
CA SER A 185 6.82 -6.56 -8.52
C SER A 185 7.62 -7.87 -8.45
N ILE A 186 8.95 -7.79 -8.36
CA ILE A 186 9.81 -8.97 -8.18
C ILE A 186 9.47 -9.69 -6.87
N ALA A 187 9.35 -8.95 -5.76
CA ALA A 187 8.96 -9.52 -4.48
C ALA A 187 7.59 -10.22 -4.56
N LEU A 188 6.62 -9.59 -5.23
CA LEU A 188 5.30 -10.16 -5.45
C LEU A 188 5.34 -11.38 -6.36
N LEU A 189 6.26 -11.49 -7.33
CA LEU A 189 6.39 -12.70 -8.17
C LEU A 189 7.05 -13.87 -7.43
N VAL A 190 8.02 -13.58 -6.57
CA VAL A 190 8.78 -14.59 -5.80
C VAL A 190 8.02 -15.09 -4.57
N LEU A 191 7.00 -14.36 -4.11
CA LEU A 191 6.20 -14.74 -2.95
C LEU A 191 5.64 -16.18 -3.10
N PRO A 192 5.93 -17.13 -2.20
CA PRO A 192 5.52 -18.53 -2.35
C PRO A 192 4.01 -18.67 -2.52
N ARG A 193 3.56 -19.60 -3.35
CA ARG A 193 2.14 -20.01 -3.35
C ARG A 193 1.92 -20.85 -2.09
N THR A 194 0.92 -20.51 -1.28
CA THR A 194 0.47 -21.26 -0.09
C THR A 194 -0.28 -22.54 -0.51
N GLY A 195 0.31 -23.35 -1.37
CA GLY A 195 -0.30 -24.53 -1.97
C GLY A 195 0.51 -25.80 -1.74
N ALA A 196 0.61 -26.25 -0.48
CA ALA A 196 0.82 -27.65 -0.14
C ALA A 196 0.43 -27.86 1.34
N GLN A 197 -0.87 -27.94 1.64
CA GLN A 197 -1.27 -28.74 2.80
C GLN A 197 -0.89 -30.19 2.47
N PRO A 198 -0.03 -30.86 3.26
CA PRO A 198 0.24 -32.27 3.04
C PRO A 198 -1.09 -33.01 3.08
N THR A 199 -1.34 -33.83 2.05
CA THR A 199 -2.48 -34.72 1.93
C THR A 199 -2.68 -35.39 3.29
N ARG A 200 -3.83 -35.16 3.95
CA ARG A 200 -4.17 -35.94 5.15
C ARG A 200 -4.11 -37.40 4.73
N LEU A 201 -3.19 -38.16 5.33
CA LEU A 201 -3.20 -39.61 5.24
C LEU A 201 -4.60 -40.04 5.69
N SER A 202 -5.34 -40.69 4.79
CA SER A 202 -6.59 -41.34 5.13
C SER A 202 -6.29 -42.33 6.23
N THR A 203 -6.78 -42.07 7.43
CA THR A 203 -6.86 -43.08 8.48
C THR A 203 -7.71 -44.20 7.93
N THR A 204 -7.06 -45.27 7.49
CA THR A 204 -7.69 -46.58 7.31
C THR A 204 -8.35 -46.92 8.63
N THR A 205 -9.68 -46.91 8.63
CA THR A 205 -10.50 -47.53 9.65
C THR A 205 -10.13 -49.01 9.68
N VAL A 206 -9.39 -49.41 10.72
CA VAL A 206 -9.29 -50.83 11.08
C VAL A 206 -10.61 -51.15 11.76
N GLU A 207 -11.53 -51.74 11.01
CA GLU A 207 -12.68 -52.44 11.58
C GLU A 207 -12.14 -53.69 12.30
N GLY A 208 -12.46 -53.79 13.59
CA GLY A 208 -12.25 -54.95 14.43
C GLY A 208 -13.52 -55.24 15.22
#